data_AF-A0A511YUS2-F1
#
_entry.id   AF-A0A511YUS2-F1
#
_cell.length_a   1.000
_cell.length_b   1.000
_cell.length_c   1.000
_cell.angle_alpha   90.00
_cell.angle_beta   90.00
_cell.angle_gamma   90.00
#
_symmetry.space_group_name_H-M   'P 1'
#
loop_
_entity.id
_entity.type
_entity.pdbx_description
1 polymer ?
#
loop_
_entity_poly.entity_id
_entity_poly.type
_entity_poly.pdbx_seq_one_letter_code
_entity_poly.pdbx_strand_id
1 'polypeptide(L)'
;MKVRPVDGRSDVWEERAMPKTTRSGAAKKSELPATLKRSDAKAQRTFAKAHDAAAEEYGEGERAHRVAYAALKHTHEKVGDHWEPKARPGPSDARAAGRRSTPADTAGGVDANASKSHLYELAKRLDVSGRSRMTKQQLVAAIQKENGRRTRRAS
;
A
#
# COMPACT_ATOMS: atom_id res chain seq x y z
N MET A 1 -55.47 7.39 -8.00
CA MET A 1 -54.75 7.75 -6.76
C MET A 1 -53.37 7.11 -6.83
N LYS A 2 -52.32 7.90 -7.06
CA LYS A 2 -50.95 7.42 -7.29
C LYS A 2 -50.30 7.20 -5.91
N VAL A 3 -50.17 5.95 -5.48
CA VAL A 3 -49.34 5.60 -4.33
C VAL A 3 -47.87 5.66 -4.77
N ARG A 4 -47.12 6.61 -4.22
CA ARG A 4 -45.65 6.65 -4.35
C ARG A 4 -45.07 5.79 -3.22
N PRO A 5 -44.12 4.89 -3.50
CA PRO A 5 -43.45 4.17 -2.43
C PRO A 5 -42.52 5.14 -1.69
N VAL A 6 -42.60 5.12 -0.37
CA VAL A 6 -41.63 5.76 0.54
C VAL A 6 -40.50 4.78 0.83
N ASP A 7 -39.55 4.68 -0.10
CA ASP A 7 -38.22 4.15 0.22
C ASP A 7 -37.39 5.29 0.80
N GLY A 8 -37.59 5.54 2.08
CA GLY A 8 -36.85 6.52 2.86
C GLY A 8 -35.90 5.83 3.83
N ARG A 9 -34.67 5.56 3.38
CA ARG A 9 -33.41 5.62 4.17
C ARG A 9 -32.23 5.04 3.38
N SER A 10 -31.66 5.84 2.47
CA SER A 10 -30.40 5.47 1.81
C SER A 10 -29.44 6.62 1.52
N ASP A 11 -29.52 7.77 2.18
CA ASP A 11 -28.71 8.94 1.77
C ASP A 11 -28.17 9.75 2.95
N VAL A 12 -27.59 9.08 3.96
CA VAL A 12 -26.90 9.77 5.08
C VAL A 12 -25.43 9.35 5.23
N TRP A 13 -24.96 8.39 4.42
CA TRP A 13 -23.58 7.91 4.42
C TRP A 13 -22.68 8.58 3.36
N GLU A 14 -23.23 9.42 2.48
CA GLU A 14 -22.57 9.83 1.24
C GLU A 14 -21.70 11.11 1.36
N GLU A 15 -21.68 11.80 2.51
CA GLU A 15 -21.01 13.12 2.61
C GLU A 15 -19.77 13.15 3.52
N ARG A 16 -19.26 12.02 4.04
CA ARG A 16 -18.11 12.03 4.98
C ARG A 16 -16.97 11.05 4.73
N ALA A 17 -17.09 10.11 3.83
CA ALA A 17 -15.98 9.26 3.40
C ALA A 17 -16.10 9.03 1.90
N MET A 18 -15.00 9.16 1.14
CA MET A 18 -14.98 8.76 -0.26
C MET A 18 -14.52 7.30 -0.34
N PRO A 19 -15.46 6.32 -0.39
CA PRO A 19 -15.10 4.92 -0.29
C PRO A 19 -14.20 4.53 -1.46
N LYS A 20 -13.08 3.89 -1.13
CA LYS A 20 -12.10 3.36 -2.08
C LYS A 20 -12.60 2.07 -2.74
N THR A 21 -13.70 1.50 -2.26
CA THR A 21 -14.38 0.36 -2.86
C THR A 21 -15.73 0.71 -3.50
N THR A 22 -16.14 -0.07 -4.49
CA THR A 22 -17.49 -0.08 -5.06
C THR A 22 -18.45 -0.87 -4.17
N ARG A 23 -19.76 -0.79 -4.43
CA ARG A 23 -20.77 -1.60 -3.73
C ARG A 23 -20.50 -3.11 -3.81
N SER A 24 -19.86 -3.57 -4.87
CA SER A 24 -19.45 -4.97 -5.06
C SER A 24 -18.11 -5.32 -4.39
N GLY A 25 -17.49 -4.39 -3.64
CA GLY A 25 -16.21 -4.59 -2.97
C GLY A 25 -14.98 -4.54 -3.89
N ALA A 26 -15.11 -4.05 -5.13
CA ALA A 26 -13.99 -3.84 -6.04
C ALA A 26 -13.31 -2.50 -5.76
N ALA A 27 -11.99 -2.39 -5.97
CA ALA A 27 -11.28 -1.13 -5.75
C ALA A 27 -11.63 -0.11 -6.85
N LYS A 28 -11.97 1.12 -6.44
CA LYS A 28 -12.20 2.25 -7.35
C LYS A 28 -10.87 2.87 -7.74
N LYS A 29 -10.38 2.55 -8.94
CA LYS A 29 -9.07 3.04 -9.43
C LYS A 29 -8.94 4.57 -9.40
N SER A 30 -10.01 5.34 -9.60
CA SER A 30 -9.98 6.82 -9.53
C SER A 30 -9.52 7.30 -8.16
N GLU A 31 -9.92 6.59 -7.10
CA GLU A 31 -9.75 6.97 -5.69
C GLU A 31 -8.43 6.52 -5.07
N LEU A 32 -7.66 5.70 -5.78
CA LEU A 32 -6.41 5.14 -5.27
C LEU A 32 -5.23 6.11 -5.45
N PRO A 33 -4.22 6.04 -4.58
CA PRO A 33 -2.92 6.69 -4.83
C PRO A 33 -2.32 6.24 -6.17
N ALA A 34 -1.62 7.13 -6.86
CA ALA A 34 -1.08 6.87 -8.20
C ALA A 34 -0.28 5.56 -8.31
N THR A 35 0.57 5.25 -7.31
CA THR A 35 1.33 3.99 -7.27
C THR A 35 0.43 2.75 -7.23
N LEU A 36 -0.70 2.82 -6.51
CA LEU A 36 -1.66 1.73 -6.43
C LEU A 36 -2.48 1.58 -7.71
N LYS A 37 -2.75 2.66 -8.45
CA LYS A 37 -3.40 2.58 -9.78
C LYS A 37 -2.61 1.71 -10.76
N ARG A 38 -1.27 1.69 -10.61
CA ARG A 38 -0.33 0.90 -11.42
C ARG A 38 -0.03 -0.49 -10.83
N SER A 39 -0.41 -0.74 -9.58
CA SER A 39 -0.27 -2.06 -8.95
C SER A 39 -1.30 -3.06 -9.47
N ASP A 40 -1.07 -4.34 -9.16
CA ASP A 40 -2.01 -5.39 -9.47
C ASP A 40 -3.34 -5.27 -8.69
N ALA A 41 -4.37 -5.99 -9.15
CA ALA A 41 -5.71 -5.90 -8.58
C ALA A 41 -5.79 -6.33 -7.10
N LYS A 42 -4.90 -7.23 -6.64
CA LYS A 42 -4.86 -7.66 -5.24
C LYS A 42 -4.32 -6.53 -4.35
N ALA A 43 -3.23 -5.87 -4.75
CA ALA A 43 -2.72 -4.69 -4.03
C ALA A 43 -3.77 -3.58 -3.91
N GLN A 44 -4.47 -3.28 -5.02
CA GLN A 44 -5.55 -2.29 -5.06
C GLN A 44 -6.67 -2.63 -4.06
N ARG A 45 -7.14 -3.88 -4.07
CA ARG A 45 -8.20 -4.34 -3.16
C ARG A 45 -7.75 -4.37 -1.71
N THR A 46 -6.54 -4.82 -1.42
CA THR A 46 -6.00 -4.84 -0.05
C THR A 46 -5.98 -3.44 0.55
N PHE A 47 -5.47 -2.46 -0.19
CA PHE A 47 -5.48 -1.07 0.26
C PHE A 47 -6.90 -0.54 0.42
N ALA A 48 -7.74 -0.67 -0.61
CA ALA A 48 -9.08 -0.09 -0.61
C ALA A 48 -9.95 -0.62 0.53
N LYS A 49 -9.97 -1.94 0.74
CA LYS A 49 -10.76 -2.56 1.82
C LYS A 49 -10.26 -2.17 3.20
N ALA A 50 -8.94 -2.18 3.41
CA ALA A 50 -8.36 -1.78 4.69
C ALA A 50 -8.59 -0.29 4.97
N HIS A 51 -8.57 0.55 3.93
CA HIS A 51 -8.89 1.95 4.04
C HIS A 51 -10.34 2.17 4.45
N ASP A 52 -11.30 1.59 3.74
CA ASP A 52 -12.72 1.80 3.99
C ASP A 52 -13.11 1.30 5.38
N ALA A 53 -12.60 0.13 5.81
CA ALA A 53 -12.81 -0.37 7.17
C ALA A 53 -12.22 0.58 8.24
N ALA A 54 -11.02 1.13 8.00
CA ALA A 54 -10.41 2.07 8.94
C ALA A 54 -11.09 3.44 8.95
N ALA A 55 -11.65 3.87 7.81
CA ALA A 55 -12.43 5.10 7.71
C ALA A 55 -13.79 4.97 8.40
N GLU A 56 -14.41 3.78 8.34
CA GLU A 56 -15.63 3.47 9.11
C GLU A 56 -15.36 3.51 10.61
N GLU A 57 -14.25 2.93 11.07
CA GLU A 57 -13.91 2.85 12.50
C GLU A 57 -13.39 4.18 13.07
N TYR A 58 -12.55 4.90 12.33
CA TYR A 58 -11.80 6.04 12.83
C TYR A 58 -12.11 7.38 12.15
N GLY A 59 -12.98 7.37 11.15
CA GLY A 59 -13.17 8.50 10.24
C GLY A 59 -12.13 8.55 9.12
N GLU A 60 -12.50 9.26 8.05
CA GLU A 60 -11.62 9.54 6.91
C GLU A 60 -10.35 10.30 7.34
N GLY A 61 -9.24 10.05 6.65
CA GLY A 61 -8.00 10.82 6.83
C GLY A 61 -6.76 9.99 7.10
N GLU A 62 -5.74 10.62 7.71
CA GLU A 62 -4.38 10.08 7.77
C GLU A 62 -4.29 8.76 8.53
N ARG A 63 -5.15 8.52 9.53
CA ARG A 63 -5.21 7.24 10.23
C ARG A 63 -5.71 6.11 9.32
N ALA A 64 -6.76 6.33 8.52
CA ALA A 64 -7.26 5.34 7.57
C ALA A 64 -6.20 4.98 6.52
N HIS A 65 -5.50 5.99 5.99
CA HIS A 65 -4.37 5.77 5.08
C HIS A 65 -3.24 4.97 5.71
N ARG A 66 -2.84 5.26 6.96
CA ARG A 66 -1.79 4.49 7.65
C ARG A 66 -2.16 3.02 7.81
N VAL A 67 -3.39 2.73 8.22
CA VAL A 67 -3.89 1.35 8.37
C VAL A 67 -3.88 0.64 7.01
N ALA A 68 -4.38 1.30 5.97
CA ALA A 68 -4.40 0.76 4.61
C ALA A 68 -2.99 0.43 4.10
N TYR A 69 -2.02 1.33 4.30
CA TYR A 69 -0.63 1.07 3.92
C TYR A 69 0.03 0.00 4.78
N ALA A 70 -0.31 -0.12 6.07
CA ALA A 70 0.20 -1.20 6.93
C ALA A 70 -0.29 -2.57 6.43
N ALA A 71 -1.58 -2.70 6.15
CA ALA A 71 -2.17 -3.91 5.58
C ALA A 71 -1.56 -4.28 4.22
N LEU A 72 -1.33 -3.26 3.37
CA LEU A 72 -0.66 -3.45 2.08
C LEU A 72 0.77 -3.97 2.26
N LYS A 73 1.60 -3.29 3.07
CA LYS A 73 3.00 -3.68 3.34
C LYS A 73 3.15 -5.05 4.00
N HIS A 74 2.12 -5.51 4.70
CA HIS A 74 2.12 -6.83 5.30
C HIS A 74 2.09 -7.96 4.25
N THR A 75 1.56 -7.69 3.06
CA THR A 75 1.34 -8.71 2.01
C THR A 75 2.02 -8.39 0.68
N HIS A 76 2.38 -7.13 0.47
CA HIS A 76 3.00 -6.61 -0.75
C HIS A 76 4.22 -5.79 -0.39
N GLU A 77 5.14 -5.69 -1.33
CA GLU A 77 6.29 -4.80 -1.27
C GLU A 77 6.29 -3.87 -2.47
N LYS A 78 6.90 -2.70 -2.30
CA LYS A 78 6.99 -1.72 -3.36
C LYS A 78 8.16 -2.07 -4.29
N VAL A 79 7.88 -2.17 -5.58
CA VAL A 79 8.87 -2.45 -6.63
C VAL A 79 8.74 -1.37 -7.69
N GLY A 80 9.72 -0.46 -7.74
CA GLY A 80 9.66 0.73 -8.57
C GLY A 80 8.52 1.66 -8.17
N ASP A 81 7.53 1.79 -9.05
CA ASP A 81 6.41 2.72 -8.94
C ASP A 81 5.06 2.05 -8.67
N HIS A 82 5.06 0.75 -8.37
CA HIS A 82 3.88 -0.06 -8.03
C HIS A 82 4.20 -1.03 -6.88
N TRP A 83 3.21 -1.81 -6.49
CA TRP A 83 3.27 -2.80 -5.41
C TRP A 83 3.10 -4.20 -5.98
N GLU A 84 3.93 -5.14 -5.52
CA GLU A 84 3.92 -6.55 -5.92
C GLU A 84 3.70 -7.45 -4.69
N PRO A 85 3.04 -8.62 -4.82
CA PRO A 85 2.89 -9.55 -3.72
C PRO A 85 4.24 -10.05 -3.18
N LYS A 86 4.36 -10.11 -1.86
CA LYS A 86 5.48 -10.77 -1.19
C LYS A 86 5.34 -12.28 -1.31
N ALA A 87 6.46 -12.99 -1.28
CA ALA A 87 6.46 -14.46 -1.20
C ALA A 87 5.78 -14.98 0.08
N ARG A 88 5.90 -14.24 1.20
CA ARG A 88 5.23 -14.56 2.47
C ARG A 88 4.70 -13.29 3.14
N PRO A 89 3.50 -13.32 3.72
CA PRO A 89 3.00 -12.22 4.56
C PRO A 89 3.87 -12.02 5.79
N GLY A 90 3.95 -10.77 6.26
CA GLY A 90 4.68 -10.40 7.47
C GLY A 90 5.11 -8.93 7.43
N PRO A 91 5.59 -8.38 8.56
CA PRO A 91 6.06 -7.01 8.64
C PRO A 91 7.16 -6.75 7.59
N SER A 92 7.12 -5.59 6.94
CA SER A 92 8.10 -5.22 5.91
C SER A 92 9.46 -4.83 6.48
N ASP A 93 9.48 -4.25 7.69
CA ASP A 93 10.67 -3.75 8.34
C ASP A 93 10.50 -3.76 9.87
N ALA A 94 11.56 -3.38 10.60
CA ALA A 94 11.55 -3.35 12.06
C ALA A 94 10.52 -2.37 12.63
N ARG A 95 10.22 -1.26 11.92
CA ARG A 95 9.16 -0.33 12.35
C ARG A 95 7.79 -0.99 12.24
N ALA A 96 7.53 -1.75 11.19
CA ALA A 96 6.28 -2.47 10.99
C ALA A 96 6.09 -3.66 11.96
N ALA A 97 7.19 -4.27 12.42
CA ALA A 97 7.14 -5.34 13.42
C ALA A 97 6.96 -4.81 14.86
N GLY A 98 7.38 -3.57 15.11
CA GLY A 98 7.40 -2.96 16.43
C GLY A 98 6.11 -2.25 16.83
N ARG A 99 6.15 -1.64 18.01
CA ARG A 99 5.10 -0.71 18.47
C ARG A 99 5.33 0.66 17.83
N ARG A 100 4.34 1.55 17.96
CA ARG A 100 4.42 2.94 17.46
C ARG A 100 5.70 3.68 17.91
N SER A 101 6.17 3.41 19.13
CA SER A 101 7.36 4.02 19.74
C SER A 101 8.69 3.35 19.34
N THR A 102 8.68 2.28 18.54
CA THR A 102 9.92 1.59 18.14
C THR A 102 10.81 2.54 17.33
N PRO A 103 12.05 2.82 17.80
CA PRO A 103 12.97 3.72 17.12
C PRO A 103 13.66 2.96 15.96
N ALA A 104 12.96 2.84 14.84
CA ALA A 104 13.49 2.18 13.64
C ALA A 104 13.12 2.95 12.37
N ASP A 105 14.02 3.00 11.39
CA ASP A 105 13.72 3.62 10.11
C ASP A 105 12.73 2.76 9.30
N THR A 106 11.91 3.42 8.47
CA THR A 106 11.01 2.73 7.55
C THR A 106 11.73 2.43 6.25
N ALA A 107 11.51 1.25 5.69
CA ALA A 107 12.07 0.85 4.40
C ALA A 107 11.24 1.36 3.20
N GLY A 108 10.32 2.31 3.41
CA GLY A 108 9.54 2.92 2.32
C GLY A 108 8.66 1.95 1.51
N GLY A 109 8.31 0.80 2.09
CA GLY A 109 7.55 -0.26 1.41
C GLY A 109 8.39 -1.39 0.84
N VAL A 110 9.72 -1.32 0.91
CA VAL A 110 10.60 -2.46 0.61
C VAL A 110 10.50 -3.51 1.72
N ASP A 111 10.52 -4.80 1.39
CA ASP A 111 10.60 -5.86 2.41
C ASP A 111 12.05 -6.03 2.91
N ALA A 112 12.43 -5.22 3.89
CA ALA A 112 13.74 -5.30 4.55
C ALA A 112 13.97 -6.65 5.26
N ASN A 113 12.90 -7.40 5.55
CA ASN A 113 13.00 -8.73 6.13
C ASN A 113 13.30 -9.83 5.10
N ALA A 114 13.15 -9.55 3.79
CA ALA A 114 13.43 -10.51 2.73
C ALA A 114 14.88 -11.01 2.71
N SER A 115 15.14 -12.13 2.03
CA SER A 115 16.50 -12.65 1.89
C SER A 115 17.38 -11.68 1.09
N LYS A 116 18.70 -11.73 1.30
CA LYS A 116 19.64 -10.93 0.50
C LYS A 116 19.51 -11.25 -1.00
N SER A 117 19.29 -12.52 -1.35
CA SER A 117 19.09 -12.97 -2.73
C SER A 117 17.84 -12.34 -3.36
N HIS A 118 16.71 -12.31 -2.63
CA HIS A 118 15.50 -11.64 -3.11
C HIS A 118 15.71 -10.15 -3.37
N LEU A 119 16.33 -9.45 -2.41
CA LEU A 119 16.65 -8.03 -2.56
C LEU A 119 17.64 -7.78 -3.70
N TYR A 120 18.59 -8.69 -3.92
CA TYR A 120 19.50 -8.61 -5.05
C TYR A 120 18.76 -8.74 -6.39
N GLU A 121 17.82 -9.67 -6.52
CA GLU A 121 17.01 -9.82 -7.74
C GLU A 121 16.09 -8.62 -7.96
N LEU A 122 15.49 -8.07 -6.90
CA LEU A 122 14.74 -6.80 -7.01
C LEU A 122 15.64 -5.65 -7.47
N ALA A 123 16.81 -5.48 -6.85
CA ALA A 123 17.78 -4.46 -7.24
C ALA A 123 18.23 -4.64 -8.70
N LYS A 124 18.35 -5.89 -9.18
CA LYS A 124 18.66 -6.21 -10.57
C LYS A 124 17.52 -5.82 -11.50
N ARG A 125 16.28 -6.19 -11.19
CA ARG A 125 15.07 -5.78 -11.96
C ARG A 125 14.88 -4.25 -12.01
N LEU A 126 15.38 -3.56 -10.99
CA LEU A 126 15.33 -2.10 -10.90
C LEU A 126 16.57 -1.40 -11.48
N ASP A 127 17.50 -2.16 -12.08
CA ASP A 127 18.74 -1.66 -12.68
C ASP A 127 19.62 -0.85 -11.70
N VAL A 128 19.64 -1.26 -10.43
CA VAL A 128 20.50 -0.65 -9.42
C VAL A 128 21.96 -1.02 -9.71
N SER A 129 22.76 0.00 -10.02
CA SER A 129 24.21 -0.13 -10.23
C SER A 129 24.93 -0.52 -8.94
N GLY A 130 25.95 -1.38 -9.04
CA GLY A 130 26.78 -1.80 -7.91
C GLY A 130 26.12 -2.81 -6.95
N ARG A 131 24.88 -3.24 -7.21
CA ARG A 131 24.09 -4.19 -6.40
C ARG A 131 24.84 -5.47 -5.97
N SER A 132 25.74 -5.99 -6.80
CA SER A 132 26.50 -7.23 -6.51
C SER A 132 27.45 -7.11 -5.33
N ARG A 133 27.91 -5.90 -5.02
CA ARG A 133 28.83 -5.62 -3.90
C ARG A 133 28.08 -5.17 -2.63
N MET A 134 26.77 -4.98 -2.71
CA MET A 134 25.99 -4.43 -1.61
C MET A 134 25.68 -5.47 -0.53
N THR A 135 25.68 -5.02 0.72
CA THR A 135 25.09 -5.76 1.85
C THR A 135 23.56 -5.76 1.74
N LYS A 136 22.89 -6.58 2.55
CA LYS A 136 21.42 -6.61 2.61
C LYS A 136 20.83 -5.22 2.90
N GLN A 137 21.39 -4.50 3.88
CA GLN A 137 20.94 -3.16 4.26
C GLN A 137 21.17 -2.15 3.12
N GLN A 138 22.31 -2.22 2.44
CA GLN A 138 22.60 -1.36 1.29
C GLN A 138 21.63 -1.62 0.13
N LEU A 139 21.27 -2.88 -0.14
CA LEU A 139 20.26 -3.23 -1.14
C LEU A 139 18.90 -2.62 -0.79
N VAL A 140 18.44 -2.74 0.46
CA VAL A 140 17.17 -2.12 0.91
C VAL A 140 17.17 -0.62 0.65
N ALA A 141 18.23 0.08 1.10
CA ALA A 141 18.33 1.52 0.93
C ALA A 141 18.39 1.94 -0.56
N ALA A 142 19.13 1.19 -1.38
CA ALA A 142 19.23 1.47 -2.81
C ALA A 142 17.91 1.25 -3.55
N ILE A 143 17.19 0.17 -3.22
CA ILE A 143 15.85 -0.12 -3.78
C ILE A 143 14.86 0.96 -3.33
N GLN A 144 14.83 1.32 -2.04
CA GLN A 144 13.95 2.37 -1.53
C GLN A 144 14.18 3.70 -2.27
N LYS A 145 15.45 4.06 -2.49
CA LYS A 145 15.83 5.26 -3.26
C LYS A 145 15.33 5.18 -4.70
N GLU A 146 15.52 4.04 -5.36
CA GLU A 146 15.10 3.84 -6.75
C GLU A 146 13.58 3.83 -6.90
N ASN A 147 12.85 3.18 -5.99
CA ASN A 147 11.39 3.24 -5.90
C ASN A 147 10.90 4.70 -5.80
N GLY A 148 11.55 5.51 -4.96
CA GLY A 148 11.25 6.93 -4.83
C GLY A 148 11.50 7.72 -6.10
N ARG A 149 12.53 7.39 -6.89
CA ARG A 149 12.81 8.01 -8.19
C ARG A 149 11.76 7.64 -9.22
N ARG A 150 11.45 6.34 -9.38
CA ARG A 150 10.46 5.86 -10.35
C ARG A 150 9.06 6.38 -10.02
N THR A 151 8.70 6.41 -8.74
CA THR A 151 7.43 7.02 -8.30
C THR A 151 7.35 8.47 -8.76
N ARG A 152 8.37 9.30 -8.51
CA ARG A 152 8.37 10.72 -8.92
C ARG A 152 8.30 10.94 -10.44
N ARG A 153 8.84 10.01 -11.23
CA ARG A 153 8.77 10.07 -12.71
C ARG A 153 7.40 9.67 -13.26
N ALA A 154 6.65 8.86 -12.50
CA ALA A 154 5.34 8.35 -12.87
C ALA A 154 4.19 9.09 -12.16
N SER A 155 4.51 10.18 -11.46
CA SER A 155 3.55 11.04 -10.76
C SER A 155 3.16 12.23 -11.62
#